data_AF-A0A8T5NAH6-F1
#
_entry.id   AF-A0A8T5NAH6-F1
#
_cell.length_a   1.000
_cell.length_b   1.000
_cell.length_c   1.000
_cell.angle_alpha   90.00
_cell.angle_beta   90.00
_cell.angle_gamma   90.00
#
_symmetry.space_group_name_H-M   'P 1'
#
loop_
_entity.id
_entity.type
_entity.pdbx_description
1 polymer ?
#
loop_
_entity_poly.entity_id
_entity_poly.type
_entity_poly.pdbx_seq_one_letter_code
_entity_poly.pdbx_strand_id
1 'polypeptide(L)'
;FISGCIDTEKNLQTPSTPNVNGSLIEEKPEAAIVINIDSTDSDTAIEILPGQKFTESAGILTKKWDYMNFPGFWRDQEENVSTETLTIDQSLLNNSHRVIDKHNLIYSTKSITLNYEVYVNANRTPAGTNGYYSAIGWVGEKYVLLPEKKIAKIILEQNEFDESLMRPLETWNLGDGYSIFVNSVEIKAGVPQTWFILIRDGNKISDVILGPYIEKLYTYQIEQNSTPIVIVYFSGFKLDGAAFKYGWLRSQNTIEIKPGGIFGIMEVTSDNNGIIELRNRVPIELAPDRVINLMGNLNIKVGSSNTSLEFYPYRADEAGSTTLTGMLIITSTECDIPEGCGPKYQIWDSRFENFVPLLGNFTNDELEHIVRVKGVNTTLPASEYGKLGYRGPKEAVKVSSYSVLSKVQYHGFLVNEAGKYTAKKYPCLAFSNEYTSGAFFTKWNKAFAWEVHDNSAIIKVRMTNTSSSETPQPFYELWYDGSSGLFIKEIKYPDNADFCP
;
A
#
# COMPACT_ATOMS: atom_id res chain seq x y z
N PHE A 1 46.69 -4.84 48.54
CA PHE A 1 45.97 -5.20 49.78
C PHE A 1 45.12 -6.43 49.50
N ILE A 2 45.29 -7.43 50.36
CA ILE A 2 44.76 -8.79 50.29
C ILE A 2 43.32 -8.85 50.83
N SER A 3 42.48 -9.69 50.23
CA SER A 3 41.59 -10.72 50.84
C SER A 3 40.32 -10.87 49.99
N GLY A 4 39.87 -12.03 49.52
CA GLY A 4 40.21 -13.42 49.83
C GLY A 4 38.92 -14.21 50.12
N CYS A 5 38.73 -15.30 49.34
CA CYS A 5 38.08 -16.57 49.74
C CYS A 5 36.55 -16.61 49.94
N ILE A 6 35.76 -17.68 49.71
CA ILE A 6 35.89 -19.12 49.34
C ILE A 6 34.44 -19.56 48.99
N ASP A 7 34.14 -20.17 47.84
CA ASP A 7 34.00 -21.62 47.56
C ASP A 7 32.82 -22.35 48.24
N THR A 8 31.93 -23.00 47.47
CA THR A 8 31.71 -24.46 47.53
C THR A 8 30.62 -24.97 46.55
N GLU A 9 30.95 -26.13 45.97
CA GLU A 9 30.29 -26.94 44.96
C GLU A 9 29.04 -27.72 45.43
N LYS A 10 28.23 -28.17 44.45
CA LYS A 10 27.75 -29.56 44.19
C LYS A 10 26.35 -29.54 43.57
N ASN A 11 25.87 -30.50 42.76
CA ASN A 11 26.38 -31.50 41.80
C ASN A 11 25.12 -32.29 41.37
N LEU A 12 25.05 -32.75 40.10
CA LEU A 12 24.26 -33.90 39.60
C LEU A 12 22.70 -33.78 39.66
N GLN A 13 21.87 -34.30 38.75
CA GLN A 13 21.98 -35.37 37.75
C GLN A 13 20.72 -35.36 36.86
N THR A 14 20.86 -35.68 35.57
CA THR A 14 19.80 -36.31 34.75
C THR A 14 19.68 -37.79 35.13
N PRO A 15 18.55 -38.49 34.86
CA PRO A 15 18.60 -39.45 33.73
C PRO A 15 17.27 -39.85 33.04
N SER A 16 17.48 -40.44 31.86
CA SER A 16 16.84 -41.64 31.28
C SER A 16 15.40 -41.63 30.74
N THR A 17 15.32 -41.91 29.43
CA THR A 17 14.25 -42.63 28.72
C THR A 17 14.23 -44.13 29.06
N PRO A 18 13.11 -44.80 28.79
CA PRO A 18 13.18 -46.08 28.08
C PRO A 18 12.15 -46.23 26.94
N ASN A 19 12.57 -46.96 25.91
CA ASN A 19 11.81 -47.48 24.77
C ASN A 19 11.19 -48.85 25.11
N VAL A 20 9.95 -49.14 24.72
CA VAL A 20 9.47 -50.51 24.36
C VAL A 20 8.35 -50.43 23.30
N ASN A 21 8.49 -51.28 22.27
CA ASN A 21 7.61 -51.52 21.12
C ASN A 21 6.26 -52.20 21.45
N GLY A 22 5.26 -52.01 20.58
CA GLY A 22 4.10 -52.91 20.47
C GLY A 22 3.04 -52.45 19.45
N SER A 23 2.96 -53.15 18.33
CA SER A 23 2.05 -52.94 17.18
C SER A 23 0.57 -53.23 17.47
N LEU A 24 -0.36 -52.54 16.80
CA LEU A 24 -1.47 -53.12 16.01
C LEU A 24 -2.25 -52.03 15.25
N ILE A 25 -2.80 -52.42 14.10
CA ILE A 25 -3.41 -51.61 13.03
C ILE A 25 -4.90 -51.39 13.32
N GLU A 26 -5.41 -50.17 13.11
CA GLU A 26 -6.84 -49.91 12.82
C GLU A 26 -6.98 -48.65 11.93
N GLU A 27 -7.88 -48.72 10.94
CA GLU A 27 -8.08 -47.76 9.85
C GLU A 27 -8.97 -46.53 10.22
N LYS A 28 -8.59 -45.33 9.71
CA LYS A 28 -9.36 -44.07 9.46
C LYS A 28 -10.19 -43.43 10.62
N PRO A 29 -10.42 -42.09 10.65
CA PRO A 29 -10.46 -41.13 9.54
C PRO A 29 -9.48 -39.94 9.66
N GLU A 30 -9.39 -39.17 8.57
CA GLU A 30 -8.52 -38.01 8.35
C GLU A 30 -8.53 -36.99 9.50
N ALA A 31 -7.33 -36.70 10.00
CA ALA A 31 -7.11 -35.77 11.09
C ALA A 31 -7.55 -34.34 10.73
N ALA A 32 -8.42 -33.77 11.55
CA ALA A 32 -8.62 -32.33 11.62
C ALA A 32 -7.28 -31.66 11.95
N ILE A 33 -6.87 -30.69 11.13
CA ILE A 33 -5.71 -29.85 11.42
C ILE A 33 -6.08 -28.95 12.60
N VAL A 34 -5.59 -29.29 13.79
CA VAL A 34 -5.63 -28.43 14.97
C VAL A 34 -4.45 -27.49 14.88
N ILE A 35 -4.70 -26.22 14.55
CA ILE A 35 -3.75 -25.14 14.77
C ILE A 35 -4.02 -24.61 16.17
N ASN A 36 -3.26 -25.07 17.16
CA ASN A 36 -3.16 -24.39 18.44
C ASN A 36 -2.27 -23.16 18.23
N ILE A 37 -2.87 -21.97 18.22
CA ILE A 37 -2.13 -20.72 18.36
C ILE A 37 -2.01 -20.44 19.86
N ASP A 38 -1.00 -21.03 20.48
CA ASP A 38 -0.40 -20.42 21.66
C ASP A 38 0.63 -19.41 21.14
N SER A 39 0.33 -18.11 21.21
CA SER A 39 1.34 -17.07 21.02
C SER A 39 1.23 -16.01 22.10
N THR A 40 2.11 -16.12 23.08
CA THR A 40 2.71 -14.94 23.70
C THR A 40 3.69 -14.34 22.66
N ASP A 41 3.76 -13.00 22.61
CA ASP A 41 4.53 -12.15 21.68
C ASP A 41 4.00 -11.97 20.23
N SER A 42 3.19 -10.92 20.04
CA SER A 42 3.53 -9.70 19.29
C SER A 42 2.24 -8.94 19.01
N ASP A 43 2.01 -7.82 19.71
CA ASP A 43 0.78 -7.03 19.61
C ASP A 43 0.75 -6.22 18.31
N THR A 44 0.52 -6.91 17.19
CA THR A 44 0.01 -6.30 15.95
C THR A 44 -1.41 -5.84 16.25
N ALA A 45 -1.65 -4.53 16.29
CA ALA A 45 -3.01 -4.01 16.37
C ALA A 45 -3.77 -4.46 15.11
N ILE A 46 -4.72 -5.38 15.27
CA ILE A 46 -5.64 -5.85 14.23
C ILE A 46 -6.91 -4.99 14.35
N GLU A 47 -7.37 -4.41 13.25
CA GLU A 47 -8.62 -3.64 13.26
C GLU A 47 -9.71 -4.67 13.07
N ILE A 48 -10.43 -4.86 14.16
CA ILE A 48 -11.59 -5.74 14.18
C ILE A 48 -12.78 -4.84 13.91
N LEU A 49 -13.43 -5.07 12.78
CA LEU A 49 -14.73 -4.48 12.46
C LEU A 49 -15.78 -5.55 12.78
N PRO A 50 -16.39 -5.56 13.98
CA PRO A 50 -17.33 -6.61 14.36
C PRO A 50 -18.72 -6.33 13.79
N GLY A 51 -19.40 -7.39 13.36
CA GLY A 51 -20.83 -7.37 13.09
C GLY A 51 -21.68 -7.56 14.35
N GLN A 52 -22.98 -7.42 14.18
CA GLN A 52 -23.96 -7.60 15.24
C GLN A 52 -23.90 -9.02 15.79
N LYS A 53 -23.87 -9.12 17.11
CA LYS A 53 -23.83 -10.40 17.82
C LYS A 53 -25.12 -11.20 17.63
N PHE A 54 -24.96 -12.47 17.27
CA PHE A 54 -25.99 -13.48 17.42
C PHE A 54 -26.12 -13.88 18.88
N THR A 55 -27.36 -13.97 19.36
CA THR A 55 -27.71 -14.69 20.60
C THR A 55 -28.90 -15.60 20.33
N GLU A 56 -28.89 -16.80 20.91
CA GLU A 56 -30.01 -17.76 20.79
C GLU A 56 -31.33 -17.21 21.38
N SER A 57 -31.24 -16.28 22.35
CA SER A 57 -32.37 -15.59 22.96
C SER A 57 -33.12 -14.62 22.03
N ALA A 58 -32.52 -14.23 20.90
CA ALA A 58 -33.10 -13.26 19.98
C ALA A 58 -34.24 -13.84 19.11
N GLY A 59 -34.50 -15.15 19.14
CA GLY A 59 -35.69 -15.78 18.54
C GLY A 59 -35.81 -15.79 17.01
N ILE A 60 -34.92 -15.13 16.27
CA ILE A 60 -34.90 -15.14 14.80
C ILE A 60 -34.15 -16.39 14.32
N LEU A 61 -34.71 -17.16 13.37
CA LEU A 61 -34.11 -18.39 12.84
C LEU A 61 -33.09 -18.13 11.72
N THR A 62 -33.38 -17.21 10.80
CA THR A 62 -32.43 -16.77 9.76
C THR A 62 -31.60 -15.60 10.25
N LYS A 63 -30.28 -15.66 10.09
CA LYS A 63 -29.38 -14.59 10.56
C LYS A 63 -28.69 -13.97 9.38
N LYS A 64 -28.87 -12.67 9.21
CA LYS A 64 -28.34 -11.92 8.08
C LYS A 64 -27.52 -10.74 8.58
N TRP A 65 -26.32 -10.64 8.04
CA TRP A 65 -25.46 -9.49 8.14
C TRP A 65 -25.40 -8.78 6.79
N ASP A 66 -25.54 -7.46 6.83
CA ASP A 66 -25.28 -6.53 5.74
C ASP A 66 -24.53 -5.32 6.32
N TYR A 67 -24.25 -4.28 5.52
CA TYR A 67 -23.46 -3.15 6.02
C TYR A 67 -24.08 -2.44 7.24
N MET A 68 -25.41 -2.51 7.44
CA MET A 68 -26.10 -1.80 8.52
C MET A 68 -25.78 -2.41 9.89
N ASN A 69 -25.53 -3.70 9.93
CA ASN A 69 -25.23 -4.43 11.14
C ASN A 69 -23.87 -5.14 11.09
N PHE A 70 -23.08 -4.93 10.03
CA PHE A 70 -21.71 -5.39 9.92
C PHE A 70 -20.86 -4.36 9.13
N PRO A 71 -20.20 -3.41 9.83
CA PRO A 71 -19.39 -2.37 9.20
C PRO A 71 -18.11 -2.89 8.51
N GLY A 72 -17.80 -4.18 8.66
CA GLY A 72 -16.74 -4.85 7.92
C GLY A 72 -17.10 -5.13 6.45
N PHE A 73 -18.30 -4.80 5.99
CA PHE A 73 -18.61 -4.82 4.56
C PHE A 73 -18.35 -3.49 3.88
N TRP A 74 -17.96 -3.55 2.62
CA TRP A 74 -17.69 -2.35 1.83
C TRP A 74 -18.97 -1.54 1.65
N ARG A 75 -18.84 -0.22 1.73
CA ARG A 75 -19.89 0.75 1.42
C ARG A 75 -19.28 1.89 0.63
N ASP A 76 -19.93 2.24 -0.47
CA ASP A 76 -19.69 3.50 -1.15
C ASP A 76 -20.33 4.64 -0.35
N GLN A 77 -19.53 5.64 0.03
CA GLN A 77 -19.99 6.71 0.92
C GLN A 77 -20.86 7.73 0.19
N GLU A 78 -20.55 8.01 -1.07
CA GLU A 78 -21.25 9.03 -1.86
C GLU A 78 -22.62 8.52 -2.30
N GLU A 79 -22.66 7.31 -2.85
CA GLU A 79 -23.90 6.70 -3.32
C GLU A 79 -24.68 5.99 -2.20
N ASN A 80 -24.08 5.85 -1.02
CA ASN A 80 -24.67 5.18 0.15
C ASN A 80 -25.14 3.75 -0.15
N VAL A 81 -24.32 2.99 -0.86
CA VAL A 81 -24.62 1.65 -1.36
C VAL A 81 -23.60 0.64 -0.88
N SER A 82 -24.08 -0.56 -0.58
CA SER A 82 -23.27 -1.73 -0.28
C SER A 82 -23.84 -2.93 -1.03
N THR A 83 -23.02 -3.95 -1.23
CA THR A 83 -23.34 -5.08 -2.10
C THR A 83 -23.29 -6.41 -1.40
N GLU A 84 -22.61 -6.49 -0.25
CA GLU A 84 -22.28 -7.74 0.44
C GLU A 84 -23.31 -8.10 1.50
N THR A 85 -23.56 -9.39 1.64
CA THR A 85 -24.37 -9.98 2.71
C THR A 85 -23.77 -11.30 3.16
N LEU A 86 -23.90 -11.62 4.46
CA LEU A 86 -23.62 -12.93 5.02
C LEU A 86 -24.90 -13.45 5.67
N THR A 87 -25.38 -14.62 5.26
CA THR A 87 -26.63 -15.19 5.75
C THR A 87 -26.39 -16.60 6.26
N ILE A 88 -26.93 -16.92 7.43
CA ILE A 88 -27.09 -18.30 7.89
C ILE A 88 -28.55 -18.69 7.63
N ASP A 89 -28.74 -19.59 6.67
CA ASP A 89 -30.04 -20.13 6.28
C ASP A 89 -30.22 -21.53 6.87
N GLN A 90 -30.53 -21.58 8.17
CA GLN A 90 -30.86 -22.82 8.86
C GLN A 90 -31.83 -22.59 10.01
N SER A 91 -32.64 -23.60 10.32
CA SER A 91 -33.71 -23.49 11.32
C SER A 91 -33.27 -23.88 12.74
N LEU A 92 -32.13 -24.56 12.89
CA LEU A 92 -31.64 -25.05 14.19
C LEU A 92 -30.22 -24.54 14.42
N LEU A 93 -30.07 -23.58 15.33
CA LEU A 93 -28.75 -23.10 15.78
C LEU A 93 -28.88 -22.58 17.22
N ASN A 94 -28.42 -23.39 18.18
CA ASN A 94 -28.53 -23.10 19.62
C ASN A 94 -27.45 -23.84 20.41
N ASN A 95 -27.45 -23.72 21.74
CA ASN A 95 -26.48 -24.40 22.58
C ASN A 95 -26.36 -25.93 22.36
N SER A 96 -27.46 -26.60 22.04
CA SER A 96 -27.50 -28.05 21.79
C SER A 96 -27.15 -28.43 20.35
N HIS A 97 -27.08 -27.46 19.44
CA HIS A 97 -26.74 -27.66 18.04
C HIS A 97 -25.88 -26.49 17.54
N ARG A 98 -24.57 -26.59 17.82
CA ARG A 98 -23.54 -25.59 17.52
C ARG A 98 -22.84 -25.87 16.19
N VAL A 99 -23.59 -26.27 15.17
CA VAL A 99 -23.06 -26.56 13.85
C VAL A 99 -23.82 -25.73 12.83
N ILE A 100 -23.10 -25.08 11.93
CA ILE A 100 -23.67 -24.59 10.68
C ILE A 100 -23.47 -25.69 9.65
N ASP A 101 -24.57 -26.25 9.16
CA ASP A 101 -24.50 -27.35 8.21
C ASP A 101 -23.84 -26.89 6.90
N LYS A 102 -23.33 -27.87 6.15
CA LYS A 102 -22.79 -27.62 4.81
C LYS A 102 -23.82 -26.88 3.96
N HIS A 103 -23.37 -25.85 3.26
CA HIS A 103 -24.17 -24.96 2.40
C HIS A 103 -25.17 -24.01 3.09
N ASN A 104 -25.18 -23.94 4.42
CA ASN A 104 -26.10 -23.06 5.16
C ASN A 104 -25.50 -21.70 5.57
N LEU A 105 -24.18 -21.50 5.44
CA LEU A 105 -23.56 -20.19 5.52
C LEU A 105 -23.34 -19.66 4.10
N ILE A 106 -24.02 -18.56 3.77
CA ILE A 106 -24.11 -17.99 2.43
C ILE A 106 -23.51 -16.58 2.46
N TYR A 107 -22.38 -16.37 1.78
CA TYR A 107 -21.91 -15.04 1.44
C TYR A 107 -22.41 -14.69 0.05
N SER A 108 -23.05 -13.52 -0.12
CA SER A 108 -23.55 -13.07 -1.41
C SER A 108 -23.19 -11.61 -1.65
N THR A 109 -22.74 -11.31 -2.86
CA THR A 109 -22.46 -9.94 -3.31
C THR A 109 -23.09 -9.69 -4.67
N LYS A 110 -23.69 -8.51 -4.88
CA LYS A 110 -24.32 -8.12 -6.14
C LYS A 110 -23.68 -6.84 -6.67
N SER A 111 -23.10 -6.89 -7.87
CA SER A 111 -22.53 -5.71 -8.49
C SER A 111 -23.57 -4.59 -8.68
N ILE A 112 -23.12 -3.36 -8.53
CA ILE A 112 -23.86 -2.13 -8.81
C ILE A 112 -23.12 -1.30 -9.85
N THR A 113 -23.83 -0.43 -10.55
CA THR A 113 -23.22 0.48 -11.53
C THR A 113 -22.85 1.78 -10.85
N LEU A 114 -21.56 2.16 -10.92
CA LEU A 114 -21.06 3.46 -10.45
C LEU A 114 -20.51 4.26 -11.64
N ASN A 115 -20.62 5.57 -11.57
CA ASN A 115 -20.05 6.45 -12.58
C ASN A 115 -18.56 6.65 -12.33
N TYR A 116 -17.80 6.93 -13.38
CA TYR A 116 -16.46 7.50 -13.19
C TYR A 116 -16.59 9.00 -12.89
N GLU A 117 -15.78 9.53 -11.98
CA GLU A 117 -15.78 10.96 -11.64
C GLU A 117 -15.56 11.86 -12.86
N VAL A 118 -14.71 11.43 -13.80
CA VAL A 118 -14.48 12.17 -15.04
C VAL A 118 -15.72 12.26 -15.93
N TYR A 119 -16.61 11.27 -15.87
CA TYR A 119 -17.87 11.29 -16.61
C TYR A 119 -18.85 12.27 -15.99
N VAL A 120 -19.04 12.20 -14.67
CA VAL A 120 -19.97 13.07 -13.93
C VAL A 120 -19.52 14.53 -13.96
N ASN A 121 -18.24 14.79 -13.66
CA ASN A 121 -17.76 16.14 -13.39
C ASN A 121 -17.08 16.84 -14.57
N ALA A 122 -16.61 16.08 -15.58
CA ALA A 122 -16.00 16.66 -16.79
C ALA A 122 -16.79 16.36 -18.07
N ASN A 123 -17.88 15.60 -18.00
CA ASN A 123 -18.66 15.15 -19.17
C ASN A 123 -17.77 14.49 -20.23
N ARG A 124 -16.82 13.66 -19.78
CA ARG A 124 -15.91 12.90 -20.64
C ARG A 124 -16.04 11.41 -20.35
N THR A 125 -16.24 10.64 -21.42
CA THR A 125 -16.43 9.19 -21.32
C THR A 125 -15.09 8.47 -21.51
N PRO A 126 -14.62 7.69 -20.51
CA PRO A 126 -13.45 6.83 -20.69
C PRO A 126 -13.65 5.86 -21.85
N ALA A 127 -12.60 5.70 -22.66
CA ALA A 127 -12.66 4.83 -23.84
C ALA A 127 -13.10 3.41 -23.44
N GLY A 128 -13.88 2.73 -24.28
CA GLY A 128 -14.41 1.39 -24.01
C GLY A 128 -15.43 1.29 -22.87
N THR A 129 -16.00 2.42 -22.43
CA THR A 129 -17.05 2.45 -21.42
C THR A 129 -18.21 3.33 -21.89
N ASN A 130 -19.31 3.29 -21.15
CA ASN A 130 -20.43 4.22 -21.30
C ASN A 130 -20.44 5.30 -20.19
N GLY A 131 -19.30 5.54 -19.53
CA GLY A 131 -19.18 6.50 -18.43
C GLY A 131 -19.29 5.87 -17.03
N TYR A 132 -19.49 4.56 -16.97
CA TYR A 132 -19.69 3.81 -15.72
C TYR A 132 -18.92 2.48 -15.69
N TYR A 133 -18.82 1.90 -14.50
CA TYR A 133 -18.26 0.58 -14.25
C TYR A 133 -19.10 -0.21 -13.24
N SER A 134 -18.95 -1.53 -13.23
CA SER A 134 -19.66 -2.41 -12.31
C SER A 134 -18.85 -2.59 -11.02
N ALA A 135 -19.16 -1.80 -9.99
CA ALA A 135 -18.54 -1.93 -8.67
C ALA A 135 -19.13 -3.11 -7.90
N ILE A 136 -18.29 -3.80 -7.13
CA ILE A 136 -18.68 -4.94 -6.32
C ILE A 136 -17.84 -5.02 -5.05
N GLY A 137 -18.46 -5.29 -3.92
CA GLY A 137 -17.78 -5.55 -2.66
C GLY A 137 -17.28 -6.99 -2.63
N TRP A 138 -16.03 -7.17 -2.19
CA TRP A 138 -15.43 -8.47 -1.99
C TRP A 138 -14.64 -8.51 -0.70
N VAL A 139 -15.18 -9.21 0.30
CA VAL A 139 -14.57 -9.34 1.64
C VAL A 139 -14.31 -7.96 2.26
N GLY A 140 -15.25 -7.03 2.07
CA GLY A 140 -15.18 -5.70 2.65
C GLY A 140 -14.37 -4.66 1.88
N GLU A 141 -13.82 -5.00 0.71
CA GLU A 141 -13.08 -4.08 -0.15
C GLU A 141 -13.80 -3.84 -1.50
N LYS A 142 -13.53 -2.71 -2.14
CA LYS A 142 -14.11 -2.32 -3.43
C LYS A 142 -13.34 -2.94 -4.60
N TYR A 143 -14.06 -3.66 -5.45
CA TYR A 143 -13.57 -4.25 -6.70
C TYR A 143 -14.42 -3.77 -7.88
N VAL A 144 -13.90 -3.97 -9.08
CA VAL A 144 -14.67 -3.90 -10.32
C VAL A 144 -14.95 -5.31 -10.84
N LEU A 145 -16.20 -5.58 -11.19
CA LEU A 145 -16.62 -6.78 -11.89
C LEU A 145 -16.33 -6.63 -13.39
N LEU A 146 -15.54 -7.55 -13.92
CA LEU A 146 -15.14 -7.61 -15.33
C LEU A 146 -16.05 -8.59 -16.11
N PRO A 147 -16.20 -8.42 -17.44
CA PRO A 147 -17.08 -9.25 -18.27
C PRO A 147 -16.80 -10.77 -18.19
N GLU A 148 -15.54 -11.16 -17.98
CA GLU A 148 -15.10 -12.57 -17.91
C GLU A 148 -15.40 -13.26 -16.56
N LYS A 149 -16.33 -12.72 -15.77
CA LYS A 149 -16.63 -13.18 -14.41
C LYS A 149 -15.37 -13.18 -13.51
N LYS A 150 -14.58 -12.12 -13.68
CA LYS A 150 -13.40 -11.84 -12.89
C LYS A 150 -13.65 -10.56 -12.11
N ILE A 151 -13.06 -10.45 -10.94
CA ILE A 151 -13.04 -9.19 -10.19
C ILE A 151 -11.60 -8.68 -10.11
N ALA A 152 -11.43 -7.35 -10.15
CA ALA A 152 -10.14 -6.69 -9.99
C ALA A 152 -10.24 -5.61 -8.91
N LYS A 153 -9.24 -5.52 -8.03
CA LYS A 153 -9.23 -4.52 -6.96
C LYS A 153 -9.11 -3.12 -7.55
N ILE A 154 -9.87 -2.15 -7.03
CA ILE A 154 -9.67 -0.74 -7.34
C ILE A 154 -8.51 -0.23 -6.47
N ILE A 155 -7.52 0.39 -7.11
CA ILE A 155 -6.25 0.81 -6.50
C ILE A 155 -6.23 2.32 -6.26
N LEU A 156 -6.73 3.08 -7.23
CA LEU A 156 -6.89 4.53 -7.15
C LEU A 156 -8.28 4.89 -7.64
N GLU A 157 -8.95 5.77 -6.91
CA GLU A 157 -10.21 6.39 -7.30
C GLU A 157 -10.25 7.77 -6.63
N GLN A 158 -9.95 8.81 -7.40
CA GLN A 158 -10.04 10.19 -6.93
C GLN A 158 -11.49 10.66 -6.92
N ASN A 159 -11.86 11.44 -5.91
CA ASN A 159 -13.17 12.09 -5.79
C ASN A 159 -13.20 13.44 -6.55
N GLU A 160 -14.32 14.18 -6.42
CA GLU A 160 -14.52 15.45 -7.10
C GLU A 160 -13.58 16.60 -6.65
N PHE A 161 -12.99 16.50 -5.46
CA PHE A 161 -12.15 17.53 -4.84
C PHE A 161 -10.64 17.27 -5.01
N ASP A 162 -10.25 16.02 -5.27
CA ASP A 162 -8.85 15.65 -5.43
C ASP A 162 -8.28 16.28 -6.71
N GLU A 163 -7.30 17.18 -6.57
CA GLU A 163 -6.56 17.76 -7.68
C GLU A 163 -5.09 17.92 -7.29
N SER A 164 -4.17 17.70 -8.23
CA SER A 164 -2.74 17.88 -7.99
C SER A 164 -2.02 18.41 -9.22
N LEU A 165 -1.06 19.32 -9.03
CA LEU A 165 -0.25 19.83 -10.13
C LEU A 165 0.93 18.89 -10.38
N MET A 166 0.96 18.25 -11.55
CA MET A 166 2.09 17.45 -12.01
C MET A 166 3.04 18.31 -12.84
N ARG A 167 4.28 18.46 -12.40
CA ARG A 167 5.28 19.28 -13.09
C ARG A 167 6.14 18.45 -14.05
N PRO A 168 6.79 19.09 -15.05
CA PRO A 168 7.74 18.40 -15.91
C PRO A 168 8.77 17.62 -15.11
N LEU A 169 9.02 16.40 -15.57
CA LEU A 169 10.02 15.45 -15.07
C LEU A 169 9.71 14.88 -13.69
N GLU A 170 8.49 15.09 -13.19
CA GLU A 170 7.96 14.37 -12.04
C GLU A 170 7.37 13.02 -12.50
N THR A 171 7.54 12.01 -11.65
CA THR A 171 6.89 10.71 -11.78
C THR A 171 5.89 10.56 -10.66
N TRP A 172 4.65 10.24 -11.00
CA TRP A 172 3.56 10.09 -10.06
C TRP A 172 3.11 8.64 -10.02
N ASN A 173 3.25 8.02 -8.85
CA ASN A 173 2.88 6.63 -8.64
C ASN A 173 1.36 6.53 -8.41
N LEU A 174 0.67 5.77 -9.25
CA LEU A 174 -0.77 5.54 -9.16
C LEU A 174 -1.13 4.29 -8.35
N GLY A 175 -0.16 3.40 -8.12
CA GLY A 175 -0.33 2.11 -7.44
C GLY A 175 -0.20 0.91 -8.38
N ASP A 176 -0.11 -0.30 -7.82
CA ASP A 176 0.02 -1.57 -8.57
C ASP A 176 1.08 -1.56 -9.69
N GLY A 177 2.23 -0.91 -9.42
CA GLY A 177 3.35 -0.77 -10.35
C GLY A 177 3.19 0.34 -11.39
N TYR A 178 2.01 0.98 -11.48
CA TYR A 178 1.73 2.05 -12.43
C TYR A 178 2.23 3.41 -11.97
N SER A 179 2.80 4.16 -12.91
CA SER A 179 3.13 5.56 -12.71
C SER A 179 2.96 6.38 -13.99
N ILE A 180 2.77 7.68 -13.83
CA ILE A 180 2.74 8.65 -14.92
C ILE A 180 3.93 9.57 -14.79
N PHE A 181 4.69 9.67 -15.86
CA PHE A 181 5.81 10.59 -15.98
C PHE A 181 5.45 11.74 -16.90
N VAL A 182 5.70 12.97 -16.45
CA VAL A 182 5.56 14.16 -17.29
C VAL A 182 6.87 14.37 -18.06
N ASN A 183 6.90 14.03 -19.35
CA ASN A 183 8.13 14.15 -20.12
C ASN A 183 8.49 15.60 -20.43
N SER A 184 7.54 16.38 -20.93
CA SER A 184 7.76 17.79 -21.28
C SER A 184 6.45 18.57 -21.33
N VAL A 185 6.56 19.90 -21.21
CA VAL A 185 5.49 20.83 -21.55
C VAL A 185 5.96 21.62 -22.77
N GLU A 186 5.17 21.58 -23.85
CA GLU A 186 5.43 22.28 -25.10
C GLU A 186 4.39 23.39 -25.31
N ILE A 187 4.82 24.52 -25.85
CA ILE A 187 3.91 25.58 -26.28
C ILE A 187 3.73 25.47 -27.79
N LYS A 188 2.52 25.11 -28.24
CA LYS A 188 2.15 25.14 -29.66
C LYS A 188 1.08 26.19 -29.88
N ALA A 189 1.36 27.15 -30.78
CA ALA A 189 0.48 28.28 -31.06
C ALA A 189 0.01 29.05 -29.80
N GLY A 190 0.90 29.20 -28.81
CA GLY A 190 0.60 29.91 -27.55
C GLY A 190 -0.17 29.07 -26.51
N VAL A 191 -0.39 27.78 -26.77
CA VAL A 191 -1.16 26.90 -25.90
C VAL A 191 -0.24 25.83 -25.29
N PRO A 192 -0.19 25.66 -23.96
CA PRO A 192 0.57 24.59 -23.33
C PRO A 192 -0.07 23.23 -23.60
N GLN A 193 0.76 22.27 -24.00
CA GLN A 193 0.44 20.86 -24.19
C GLN A 193 1.50 20.05 -23.43
N THR A 194 1.10 18.94 -22.83
CA THR A 194 1.98 18.15 -21.97
C THR A 194 2.11 16.74 -22.52
N TRP A 195 3.35 16.28 -22.67
CA TRP A 195 3.67 14.93 -23.07
C TRP A 195 3.80 14.05 -21.82
N PHE A 196 2.93 13.05 -21.70
CA PHE A 196 2.92 12.09 -20.61
C PHE A 196 3.38 10.71 -21.09
N ILE A 197 4.02 9.98 -20.20
CA ILE A 197 4.41 8.59 -20.39
C ILE A 197 3.77 7.76 -19.29
N LEU A 198 2.98 6.75 -19.65
CA LEU A 198 2.52 5.73 -18.71
C LEU A 198 3.61 4.67 -18.56
N ILE A 199 3.99 4.40 -17.33
CA ILE A 199 5.01 3.44 -16.95
C ILE A 199 4.33 2.36 -16.09
N ARG A 200 4.74 1.12 -16.28
CA ARG A 200 4.44 0.03 -15.36
C ARG A 200 5.72 -0.74 -15.06
N ASP A 201 6.04 -0.91 -13.79
CA ASP A 201 7.22 -1.66 -13.34
C ASP A 201 8.50 -1.19 -14.05
N GLY A 202 8.69 0.14 -14.10
CA GLY A 202 9.84 0.79 -14.75
C GLY A 202 9.84 0.81 -16.28
N ASN A 203 8.92 0.09 -16.93
CA ASN A 203 8.84 -0.01 -18.38
C ASN A 203 7.79 0.95 -18.94
N LYS A 204 8.16 1.69 -20.01
CA LYS A 204 7.20 2.51 -20.76
C LYS A 204 6.15 1.60 -21.42
N ILE A 205 4.89 1.86 -21.11
CA ILE A 205 3.73 1.16 -21.70
C ILE A 205 3.16 1.94 -22.86
N SER A 206 3.04 3.26 -22.69
CA SER A 206 2.47 4.17 -23.69
C SER A 206 2.93 5.59 -23.42
N ASP A 207 2.67 6.48 -24.38
CA ASP A 207 2.83 7.91 -24.22
C ASP A 207 1.81 8.68 -25.05
N VAL A 208 1.49 9.88 -24.59
CA VAL A 208 0.42 10.70 -25.17
C VAL A 208 0.71 12.18 -24.94
N ILE A 209 0.36 13.01 -25.92
CA ILE A 209 0.32 14.46 -25.76
C ILE A 209 -1.12 14.87 -25.45
N LEU A 210 -1.32 15.48 -24.29
CA LEU A 210 -2.60 16.02 -23.88
C LEU A 210 -2.54 17.55 -23.83
N GLY A 211 -3.68 18.20 -23.98
CA GLY A 211 -3.76 19.65 -23.99
C GLY A 211 -5.19 20.14 -24.11
N PRO A 212 -5.44 21.43 -23.84
CA PRO A 212 -6.80 21.96 -23.73
C PRO A 212 -7.59 21.90 -25.05
N TYR A 213 -6.92 21.87 -26.20
CA TYR A 213 -7.53 21.79 -27.53
C TYR A 213 -7.19 20.49 -28.29
N ILE A 214 -6.56 19.51 -27.63
CA ILE A 214 -6.29 18.19 -28.20
C ILE A 214 -7.21 17.18 -27.52
N GLU A 215 -6.82 16.78 -26.32
CA GLU A 215 -7.53 15.84 -25.47
C GLU A 215 -7.06 16.07 -24.03
N LYS A 216 -7.97 15.92 -23.07
CA LYS A 216 -7.69 16.06 -21.63
C LYS A 216 -7.79 14.73 -20.89
N LEU A 217 -8.41 13.72 -21.50
CA LEU A 217 -8.63 12.40 -20.95
C LEU A 217 -7.74 11.37 -21.64
N TYR A 218 -6.96 10.64 -20.85
CA TYR A 218 -6.23 9.47 -21.29
C TYR A 218 -6.81 8.21 -20.64
N THR A 219 -6.95 7.15 -21.44
CA THR A 219 -7.45 5.85 -20.99
C THR A 219 -6.51 4.75 -21.52
N TYR A 220 -6.03 3.89 -20.63
CA TYR A 220 -5.23 2.71 -20.98
C TYR A 220 -6.04 1.43 -20.80
N GLN A 221 -5.99 0.56 -21.80
CA GLN A 221 -6.67 -0.72 -21.90
C GLN A 221 -5.72 -1.78 -22.47
N ILE A 222 -5.88 -3.05 -22.09
CA ILE A 222 -5.12 -4.14 -22.71
C ILE A 222 -5.62 -4.36 -24.14
N GLU A 223 -6.94 -4.47 -24.28
CA GLU A 223 -7.61 -4.68 -25.55
C GLU A 223 -8.57 -3.52 -25.81
N GLN A 224 -8.75 -3.18 -27.09
CA GLN A 224 -9.70 -2.15 -27.47
C GLN A 224 -11.11 -2.50 -26.95
N ASN A 225 -11.75 -1.54 -26.28
CA ASN A 225 -13.07 -1.69 -25.65
C ASN A 225 -13.13 -2.63 -24.41
N SER A 226 -12.00 -3.07 -23.87
CA SER A 226 -11.97 -3.77 -22.57
C SER A 226 -12.19 -2.80 -21.39
N THR A 227 -12.55 -3.28 -20.20
CA THR A 227 -12.64 -2.40 -19.02
C THR A 227 -11.29 -1.68 -18.81
N PRO A 228 -11.27 -0.33 -18.74
CA PRO A 228 -10.05 0.44 -18.50
C PRO A 228 -9.21 -0.10 -17.35
N ILE A 229 -7.90 0.01 -17.48
CA ILE A 229 -6.99 -0.20 -16.35
C ILE A 229 -6.67 1.13 -15.72
N VAL A 230 -6.25 2.11 -16.52
CA VAL A 230 -5.85 3.45 -16.06
C VAL A 230 -6.72 4.49 -16.75
N ILE A 231 -7.26 5.42 -15.98
CA ILE A 231 -7.98 6.62 -16.46
C ILE A 231 -7.34 7.83 -15.80
N VAL A 232 -7.02 8.81 -16.62
CA VAL A 232 -6.30 10.01 -16.23
C VAL A 232 -6.95 11.19 -16.89
N TYR A 233 -7.32 12.19 -16.11
CA TYR A 233 -7.84 13.44 -16.63
C TYR A 233 -7.00 14.62 -16.14
N PHE A 234 -6.85 15.62 -16.99
CA PHE A 234 -6.21 16.87 -16.63
C PHE A 234 -7.19 18.03 -16.77
N SER A 235 -7.52 18.69 -15.65
CA SER A 235 -8.45 19.82 -15.61
C SER A 235 -7.85 21.04 -16.31
N GLY A 236 -6.54 21.25 -16.17
CA GLY A 236 -5.80 22.39 -16.72
C GLY A 236 -4.37 22.08 -17.14
N PHE A 237 -3.86 22.88 -18.06
CA PHE A 237 -2.49 22.82 -18.59
C PHE A 237 -1.84 24.18 -18.43
N LYS A 238 -0.64 24.21 -17.85
CA LYS A 238 0.12 25.42 -17.51
C LYS A 238 1.55 25.26 -18.02
N LEU A 239 2.32 26.36 -17.99
CA LEU A 239 3.73 26.34 -18.38
C LEU A 239 4.59 25.47 -17.44
N ASP A 240 4.18 25.38 -16.17
CA ASP A 240 4.86 24.67 -15.11
C ASP A 240 4.30 23.26 -14.86
N GLY A 241 3.32 22.80 -15.64
CA GLY A 241 2.76 21.45 -15.48
C GLY A 241 1.31 21.30 -15.93
N ALA A 242 0.66 20.25 -15.45
CA ALA A 242 -0.76 19.98 -15.70
C ALA A 242 -1.47 19.59 -14.40
N ALA A 243 -2.71 20.05 -14.23
CA ALA A 243 -3.52 19.75 -13.06
C ALA A 243 -4.23 18.40 -13.25
N PHE A 244 -3.70 17.36 -12.61
CA PHE A 244 -4.23 16.00 -12.62
C PHE A 244 -5.47 15.90 -11.73
N LYS A 245 -6.53 15.26 -12.26
CA LYS A 245 -7.82 15.09 -11.60
C LYS A 245 -8.50 13.80 -12.05
N TYR A 246 -9.45 13.30 -11.26
CA TYR A 246 -10.32 12.16 -11.60
C TYR A 246 -9.55 10.90 -12.02
N GLY A 247 -8.39 10.68 -11.42
CA GLY A 247 -7.60 9.47 -11.61
C GLY A 247 -8.34 8.23 -11.14
N TRP A 248 -8.33 7.19 -11.98
CA TRP A 248 -8.90 5.88 -11.64
C TRP A 248 -7.97 4.76 -12.11
N LEU A 249 -7.71 3.79 -11.23
CA LEU A 249 -6.84 2.64 -11.50
C LEU A 249 -7.47 1.39 -10.89
N ARG A 250 -7.53 0.31 -11.67
CA ARG A 250 -7.71 -1.05 -11.14
C ARG A 250 -6.45 -1.89 -11.28
N SER A 251 -6.35 -2.92 -10.46
CA SER A 251 -5.30 -3.91 -10.62
C SER A 251 -5.47 -4.70 -11.93
N GLN A 252 -4.34 -5.12 -12.50
CA GLN A 252 -4.36 -6.17 -13.53
C GLN A 252 -4.50 -7.57 -12.94
N ASN A 253 -4.14 -7.76 -11.67
CA ASN A 253 -4.37 -9.02 -10.99
C ASN A 253 -5.87 -9.18 -10.79
N THR A 254 -6.37 -10.31 -11.27
CA THR A 254 -7.80 -10.62 -11.23
C THR A 254 -8.04 -11.87 -10.41
N ILE A 255 -9.20 -11.91 -9.76
CA ILE A 255 -9.72 -13.08 -9.09
C ILE A 255 -10.80 -13.65 -10.00
N GLU A 256 -10.65 -14.90 -10.39
CA GLU A 256 -11.64 -15.61 -11.19
C GLU A 256 -12.78 -16.11 -10.31
N ILE A 257 -14.02 -15.78 -10.69
CA ILE A 257 -15.22 -16.18 -9.98
C ILE A 257 -16.01 -17.13 -10.88
N LYS A 258 -15.93 -18.42 -10.57
CA LYS A 258 -16.62 -19.48 -11.30
C LYS A 258 -17.18 -20.50 -10.30
N PRO A 259 -18.34 -21.14 -10.59
CA PRO A 259 -18.88 -22.22 -9.78
C PRO A 259 -17.83 -23.30 -9.51
N GLY A 260 -17.71 -23.72 -8.25
CA GLY A 260 -16.67 -24.63 -7.77
C GLY A 260 -15.36 -23.93 -7.35
N GLY A 261 -15.21 -22.63 -7.57
CA GLY A 261 -14.08 -21.84 -7.07
C GLY A 261 -14.07 -21.79 -5.54
N ILE A 262 -12.91 -22.02 -4.91
CA ILE A 262 -12.77 -22.16 -3.46
C ILE A 262 -12.04 -20.95 -2.87
N PHE A 263 -12.62 -20.36 -1.84
CA PHE A 263 -12.07 -19.26 -1.05
C PHE A 263 -12.15 -19.62 0.43
N GLY A 264 -11.05 -20.12 1.00
CA GLY A 264 -11.03 -20.64 2.37
C GLY A 264 -11.96 -21.85 2.55
N ILE A 265 -12.98 -21.72 3.39
CA ILE A 265 -14.03 -22.74 3.56
C ILE A 265 -15.26 -22.46 2.71
N MET A 266 -15.28 -21.36 1.96
CA MET A 266 -16.38 -20.97 1.08
C MET A 266 -16.12 -21.47 -0.34
N GLU A 267 -17.19 -21.84 -1.06
CA GLU A 267 -17.16 -22.31 -2.44
C GLU A 267 -18.21 -21.52 -3.24
N VAL A 268 -17.84 -21.05 -4.44
CA VAL A 268 -18.76 -20.36 -5.35
C VAL A 268 -19.82 -21.33 -5.84
N THR A 269 -21.08 -21.03 -5.56
CA THR A 269 -22.24 -21.84 -5.98
C THR A 269 -22.99 -21.23 -7.15
N SER A 270 -22.92 -19.90 -7.32
CA SER A 270 -23.58 -19.17 -8.42
C SER A 270 -22.84 -17.87 -8.73
N ASP A 271 -22.88 -17.46 -10.00
CA ASP A 271 -22.27 -16.24 -10.55
C ASP A 271 -23.18 -15.51 -11.57
N ASN A 272 -24.50 -15.60 -11.37
CA ASN A 272 -25.50 -15.18 -12.36
C ASN A 272 -25.91 -13.71 -12.22
N ASN A 273 -26.02 -13.00 -13.35
CA ASN A 273 -26.55 -11.63 -13.43
C ASN A 273 -25.87 -10.63 -12.47
N GLY A 274 -24.54 -10.72 -12.33
CA GLY A 274 -23.76 -9.87 -11.42
C GLY A 274 -23.90 -10.22 -9.94
N ILE A 275 -24.63 -11.29 -9.61
CA ILE A 275 -24.72 -11.83 -8.25
C ILE A 275 -23.75 -13.00 -8.12
N ILE A 276 -22.83 -12.90 -7.18
CA ILE A 276 -21.93 -13.97 -6.80
C ILE A 276 -22.39 -14.50 -5.45
N GLU A 277 -22.58 -15.82 -5.37
CA GLU A 277 -22.93 -16.53 -4.14
C GLU A 277 -21.84 -17.55 -3.82
N LEU A 278 -21.39 -17.53 -2.57
CA LEU A 278 -20.50 -18.53 -2.01
C LEU A 278 -21.16 -19.19 -0.81
N ARG A 279 -20.98 -20.50 -0.67
CA ARG A 279 -21.48 -21.28 0.47
C ARG A 279 -20.37 -22.06 1.16
N ASN A 280 -20.51 -22.32 2.45
CA ASN A 280 -19.55 -23.15 3.17
C ASN A 280 -19.52 -24.59 2.61
N ARG A 281 -18.34 -25.07 2.23
CA ARG A 281 -18.13 -26.39 1.61
C ARG A 281 -18.12 -27.55 2.61
N VAL A 282 -17.92 -27.24 3.89
CA VAL A 282 -17.91 -28.18 5.02
C VAL A 282 -18.78 -27.64 6.16
N PRO A 283 -19.34 -28.52 7.03
CA PRO A 283 -19.97 -28.07 8.26
C PRO A 283 -19.01 -27.25 9.14
N ILE A 284 -19.54 -26.23 9.81
CA ILE A 284 -18.76 -25.32 10.66
C ILE A 284 -19.18 -25.52 12.12
N GLU A 285 -18.27 -26.00 12.93
CA GLU A 285 -18.49 -26.19 14.36
C GLU A 285 -18.22 -24.90 15.15
N LEU A 286 -19.25 -24.38 15.82
CA LEU A 286 -19.23 -23.20 16.66
C LEU A 286 -18.88 -23.54 18.11
N ALA A 287 -17.73 -24.20 18.30
CA ALA A 287 -17.20 -24.51 19.62
C ALA A 287 -16.89 -23.22 20.41
N PRO A 288 -17.05 -23.22 21.74
CA PRO A 288 -16.75 -22.06 22.57
C PRO A 288 -15.35 -21.51 22.33
N ASP A 289 -15.22 -20.18 22.38
CA ASP A 289 -13.98 -19.41 22.15
C ASP A 289 -13.31 -19.56 20.77
N ARG A 290 -13.88 -20.36 19.87
CA ARG A 290 -13.30 -20.61 18.55
C ARG A 290 -13.33 -19.35 17.68
N VAL A 291 -12.27 -19.19 16.89
CA VAL A 291 -12.21 -18.28 15.75
C VAL A 291 -12.24 -19.12 14.49
N ILE A 292 -13.09 -18.74 13.54
CA ILE A 292 -13.32 -19.49 12.31
C ILE A 292 -13.06 -18.54 11.16
N ASN A 293 -12.00 -18.78 10.39
CA ASN A 293 -11.75 -18.04 9.17
C ASN A 293 -12.64 -18.57 8.04
N LEU A 294 -13.44 -17.69 7.44
CA LEU A 294 -14.35 -18.05 6.36
C LEU A 294 -13.63 -17.97 5.01
N MET A 295 -13.14 -16.77 4.69
CA MET A 295 -12.37 -16.45 3.50
C MET A 295 -11.65 -15.12 3.70
N GLY A 296 -10.40 -15.02 3.24
CA GLY A 296 -9.60 -13.78 3.39
C GLY A 296 -9.63 -13.25 4.83
N ASN A 297 -10.00 -11.98 4.97
CA ASN A 297 -10.09 -11.28 6.26
C ASN A 297 -11.42 -11.45 6.99
N LEU A 298 -12.36 -12.23 6.44
CA LEU A 298 -13.68 -12.45 7.03
C LEU A 298 -13.67 -13.66 7.97
N ASN A 299 -14.09 -13.45 9.21
CA ASN A 299 -14.02 -14.42 10.30
C ASN A 299 -15.33 -14.48 11.08
N ILE A 300 -15.52 -15.54 11.88
CA ILE A 300 -16.53 -15.63 12.94
C ILE A 300 -15.82 -15.83 14.28
N LYS A 301 -16.16 -15.03 15.29
CA LYS A 301 -15.76 -15.26 16.69
C LYS A 301 -16.94 -15.86 17.45
N VAL A 302 -16.72 -17.01 18.07
CA VAL A 302 -17.67 -17.66 18.97
C VAL A 302 -17.38 -17.23 20.41
N GLY A 303 -18.44 -16.97 21.18
CA GLY A 303 -18.33 -16.68 22.61
C GLY A 303 -17.85 -17.88 23.43
N SER A 304 -17.36 -17.62 24.64
CA SER A 304 -16.79 -18.63 25.54
C SER A 304 -17.83 -19.51 26.27
N SER A 305 -19.11 -19.16 26.19
CA SER A 305 -20.17 -19.85 26.92
C SER A 305 -20.41 -21.27 26.39
N ASN A 306 -20.49 -22.23 27.31
CA ASN A 306 -20.90 -23.63 27.07
C ASN A 306 -22.41 -23.86 27.25
N THR A 307 -23.14 -22.86 27.75
CA THR A 307 -24.56 -22.97 28.10
C THR A 307 -25.46 -22.13 27.22
N SER A 308 -24.87 -21.23 26.42
CA SER A 308 -25.59 -20.39 25.46
C SER A 308 -24.75 -20.17 24.20
N LEU A 309 -25.37 -20.26 23.02
CA LEU A 309 -24.68 -20.00 21.77
C LEU A 309 -24.69 -18.50 21.43
N GLU A 310 -23.50 -17.96 21.27
CA GLU A 310 -23.26 -16.58 20.88
C GLU A 310 -22.08 -16.51 19.91
N PHE A 311 -22.20 -15.70 18.86
CA PHE A 311 -21.11 -15.47 17.91
C PHE A 311 -21.36 -14.19 17.11
N TYR A 312 -20.33 -13.70 16.42
CA TYR A 312 -20.46 -12.60 15.47
C TYR A 312 -19.45 -12.75 14.34
N PRO A 313 -19.80 -12.35 13.10
CA PRO A 313 -18.80 -12.17 12.06
C PRO A 313 -17.96 -10.93 12.38
N TYR A 314 -16.70 -10.94 11.98
CA TYR A 314 -15.88 -9.74 11.97
C TYR A 314 -14.93 -9.77 10.78
N ARG A 315 -14.58 -8.58 10.29
CA ARG A 315 -13.45 -8.42 9.39
C ARG A 315 -12.24 -8.07 10.25
N ALA A 316 -11.16 -8.82 10.09
CA ALA A 316 -9.87 -8.50 10.69
C ALA A 316 -8.97 -8.01 9.58
N ASP A 317 -8.88 -6.70 9.45
CA ASP A 317 -7.82 -6.09 8.68
C ASP A 317 -6.61 -5.96 9.61
N GLU A 318 -5.40 -6.07 9.07
CA GLU A 318 -4.27 -5.48 9.79
C GLU A 318 -4.62 -4.00 10.00
N ALA A 319 -4.87 -3.57 11.26
CA ALA A 319 -5.48 -2.27 11.53
C ALA A 319 -4.70 -1.18 10.83
N GLY A 320 -5.36 -0.35 10.02
CA GLY A 320 -4.74 0.84 9.44
C GLY A 320 -3.32 0.63 8.91
N SER A 321 -3.00 -0.55 8.37
CA SER A 321 -1.66 -0.94 7.92
C SER A 321 -1.28 -0.08 6.72
N THR A 322 -0.70 1.07 7.00
CA THR A 322 -0.12 1.92 5.98
C THR A 322 1.25 1.36 5.65
N THR A 323 1.50 1.20 4.36
CA THR A 323 2.83 0.92 3.86
C THR A 323 3.39 2.23 3.32
N LEU A 324 4.29 2.85 4.09
CA LEU A 324 5.03 4.02 3.64
C LEU A 324 6.36 3.57 3.04
N THR A 325 6.76 4.22 1.97
CA THR A 325 8.10 4.07 1.41
C THR A 325 8.73 5.44 1.37
N GLY A 326 9.96 5.54 1.83
CA GLY A 326 10.74 6.75 1.69
C GLY A 326 12.02 6.76 2.49
N MET A 327 12.65 7.93 2.51
CA MET A 327 13.95 8.09 3.14
C MET A 327 13.79 8.20 4.65
N LEU A 328 14.45 7.31 5.38
CA LEU A 328 14.46 7.36 6.85
C LEU A 328 15.31 8.53 7.33
N ILE A 329 14.71 9.40 8.13
CA ILE A 329 15.40 10.50 8.82
C ILE A 329 15.39 10.18 10.31
N ILE A 330 16.58 10.26 10.92
CA ILE A 330 16.80 10.08 12.36
C ILE A 330 17.33 11.39 12.91
N THR A 331 16.57 12.04 13.78
CA THR A 331 16.95 13.30 14.41
C THR A 331 17.68 13.04 15.74
N SER A 332 18.74 13.82 16.01
CA SER A 332 19.47 13.72 17.27
C SER A 332 18.64 14.26 18.45
N THR A 333 18.83 13.68 19.63
CA THR A 333 18.15 14.09 20.87
C THR A 333 18.63 15.43 21.43
N GLU A 334 19.75 15.96 20.94
CA GLU A 334 20.22 17.31 21.22
C GLU A 334 19.78 18.20 20.06
N CYS A 335 18.91 19.17 20.37
CA CYS A 335 18.32 20.08 19.40
C CYS A 335 18.39 21.50 19.93
N ASP A 336 19.29 22.31 19.38
CA ASP A 336 19.53 23.70 19.78
C ASP A 336 18.81 24.73 18.90
N ILE A 337 17.88 24.30 18.02
CA ILE A 337 17.12 25.22 17.16
C ILE A 337 15.78 25.66 17.80
N PRO A 338 15.38 26.94 17.69
CA PRO A 338 14.17 27.49 18.29
C PRO A 338 12.85 26.82 17.87
N GLU A 339 12.80 26.25 16.66
CA GLU A 339 11.61 25.64 16.06
C GLU A 339 11.40 24.16 16.41
N GLY A 340 12.42 23.51 17.01
CA GLY A 340 12.39 22.10 17.36
C GLY A 340 12.72 21.14 16.22
N CYS A 341 13.37 20.03 16.56
CA CYS A 341 13.81 19.02 15.59
C CYS A 341 12.71 17.99 15.23
N GLY A 342 11.54 18.07 15.86
CA GLY A 342 10.44 17.13 15.65
C GLY A 342 10.71 15.72 16.20
N PRO A 343 9.89 14.73 15.82
CA PRO A 343 10.00 13.37 16.35
C PRO A 343 11.31 12.71 15.91
N LYS A 344 11.78 11.75 16.73
CA LYS A 344 13.08 11.08 16.54
C LYS A 344 13.22 10.39 15.18
N TYR A 345 12.16 9.74 14.72
CA TYR A 345 12.13 9.02 13.45
C TYR A 345 11.06 9.60 12.54
N GLN A 346 11.43 9.85 11.30
CA GLN A 346 10.56 10.40 10.27
C GLN A 346 10.85 9.69 8.96
N ILE A 347 9.85 9.57 8.10
CA ILE A 347 10.07 9.18 6.71
C ILE A 347 9.78 10.40 5.83
N TRP A 348 10.73 10.73 4.95
CA TRP A 348 10.55 11.75 3.93
C TRP A 348 10.02 11.08 2.67
N ASP A 349 8.83 11.49 2.24
CA ASP A 349 8.29 11.11 0.93
C ASP A 349 8.64 12.19 -0.10
N SER A 350 9.56 11.87 -1.02
CA SER A 350 9.98 12.80 -2.07
C SER A 350 8.87 13.16 -3.05
N ARG A 351 7.78 12.38 -3.12
CA ARG A 351 6.64 12.64 -4.02
C ARG A 351 5.71 13.71 -3.46
N PHE A 352 5.58 13.77 -2.14
CA PHE A 352 4.67 14.70 -1.46
C PHE A 352 5.41 15.87 -0.80
N GLU A 353 6.74 15.89 -0.90
CA GLU A 353 7.63 16.83 -0.20
C GLU A 353 7.21 17.00 1.26
N ASN A 354 6.91 15.87 1.91
CA ASN A 354 6.36 15.87 3.27
C ASN A 354 7.04 14.81 4.14
N PHE A 355 7.11 15.11 5.44
CA PHE A 355 7.59 14.19 6.46
C PHE A 355 6.40 13.52 7.15
N VAL A 356 6.49 12.20 7.33
CA VAL A 356 5.58 11.47 8.20
C VAL A 356 6.33 10.97 9.43
N PRO A 357 5.96 11.43 10.63
CA PRO A 357 6.45 10.91 11.90
C PRO A 357 6.29 9.39 12.05
N LEU A 358 7.30 8.74 12.63
CA LEU A 358 7.29 7.31 12.93
C LEU A 358 7.46 7.05 14.43
N LEU A 359 6.66 6.12 14.97
CA LEU A 359 6.81 5.57 16.31
C LEU A 359 7.31 4.13 16.18
N GLY A 360 8.54 3.87 16.61
CA GLY A 360 9.17 2.56 16.50
C GLY A 360 10.65 2.64 16.85
N ASN A 361 11.42 1.62 16.47
CA ASN A 361 12.87 1.59 16.65
C ASN A 361 13.54 1.31 15.30
N PHE A 362 14.55 2.11 15.00
CA PHE A 362 15.40 1.98 13.81
C PHE A 362 16.87 1.98 14.25
N THR A 363 17.74 1.45 13.41
CA THR A 363 19.19 1.47 13.66
C THR A 363 19.77 2.78 13.14
N ASN A 364 20.70 3.41 13.88
CA ASN A 364 21.31 4.67 13.43
C ASN A 364 22.03 4.56 12.07
N ASP A 365 22.53 3.36 11.75
CA ASP A 365 23.17 3.07 10.46
C ASP A 365 22.19 3.18 9.27
N GLU A 366 20.87 3.13 9.53
CA GLU A 366 19.82 3.21 8.51
C GLU A 366 19.41 4.65 8.19
N LEU A 367 20.01 5.64 8.84
CA LEU A 367 19.83 7.05 8.49
C LEU A 367 20.04 7.25 6.98
N GLU A 368 19.12 7.99 6.36
CA GLU A 368 19.06 8.30 4.93
C GLU A 368 18.93 7.10 4.00
N HIS A 369 18.68 5.89 4.50
CA HIS A 369 18.33 4.77 3.61
C HIS A 369 16.87 4.87 3.17
N ILE A 370 16.60 4.39 1.96
CA ILE A 370 15.23 4.22 1.48
C ILE A 370 14.68 2.97 2.16
N VAL A 371 13.64 3.15 2.95
CA VAL A 371 12.97 2.09 3.69
C VAL A 371 11.54 1.97 3.24
N ARG A 372 11.00 0.76 3.35
CA ARG A 372 9.56 0.51 3.34
C ARG A 372 9.13 0.14 4.74
N VAL A 373 8.30 0.98 5.31
CA VAL A 373 7.73 0.85 6.65
C VAL A 373 6.31 0.35 6.51
N LYS A 374 5.97 -0.68 7.28
CA LYS A 374 4.59 -1.08 7.53
C LYS A 374 4.24 -0.70 8.96
N GLY A 375 3.05 -0.16 9.17
CA GLY A 375 2.60 0.23 10.49
C GLY A 375 1.21 0.80 10.47
N VAL A 376 0.74 1.23 11.62
CA VAL A 376 -0.63 1.71 11.80
C VAL A 376 -0.64 3.22 11.91
N ASN A 377 -1.51 3.90 11.16
CA ASN A 377 -1.72 5.35 11.35
C ASN A 377 -2.11 5.66 12.80
N THR A 378 -1.51 6.68 13.37
CA THR A 378 -1.69 7.10 14.75
C THR A 378 -1.40 8.59 14.91
N THR A 379 -1.44 9.09 16.15
CA THR A 379 -1.05 10.46 16.46
C THR A 379 0.19 10.43 17.34
N LEU A 380 1.18 11.27 17.03
CA LEU A 380 2.36 11.48 17.86
C LEU A 380 1.94 11.79 19.31
N PRO A 381 2.44 11.06 20.32
CA PRO A 381 2.20 11.40 21.70
C PRO A 381 3.04 12.63 22.08
N ALA A 382 2.51 13.45 23.01
CA ALA A 382 3.17 14.68 23.46
C ALA A 382 4.58 14.45 24.04
N SER A 383 4.90 13.24 24.50
CA SER A 383 6.25 12.88 24.94
C SER A 383 7.30 12.95 23.83
N GLU A 384 6.91 12.74 22.57
CA GLU A 384 7.83 12.72 21.41
C GLU A 384 8.18 14.10 20.89
N TYR A 385 7.42 15.14 21.26
CA TYR A 385 7.59 16.48 20.69
C TYR A 385 7.43 17.63 21.68
N GLY A 386 6.91 17.38 22.88
CA GLY A 386 6.50 18.41 23.84
C GLY A 386 7.63 19.24 24.43
N LYS A 387 8.87 18.73 24.43
CA LYS A 387 10.07 19.49 24.87
C LYS A 387 10.79 20.19 23.72
N LEU A 388 10.37 19.95 22.47
CA LEU A 388 11.08 20.41 21.28
C LEU A 388 10.44 21.64 20.64
N GLY A 389 9.21 22.05 21.00
CA GLY A 389 8.57 23.20 20.33
C GLY A 389 8.09 22.89 18.89
N TYR A 390 8.07 21.61 18.51
CA TYR A 390 7.66 21.09 17.21
C TYR A 390 6.29 21.60 16.74
N ARG A 391 6.25 22.11 15.51
CA ARG A 391 5.03 22.61 14.85
C ARG A 391 4.63 21.81 13.59
N GLY A 392 5.29 20.68 13.33
CA GLY A 392 5.03 19.83 12.16
C GLY A 392 3.81 18.91 12.33
N PRO A 393 3.57 18.01 11.36
CA PRO A 393 2.43 17.09 11.37
C PRO A 393 2.45 16.19 12.60
N LYS A 394 1.27 15.97 13.18
CA LYS A 394 1.07 15.09 14.34
C LYS A 394 0.52 13.73 13.96
N GLU A 395 0.00 13.57 12.75
CA GLU A 395 -0.32 12.27 12.17
C GLU A 395 0.98 11.49 11.99
N ALA A 396 0.99 10.23 12.41
CA ALA A 396 2.18 9.42 12.54
C ALA A 396 1.89 7.98 12.16
N VAL A 397 2.92 7.16 12.05
CA VAL A 397 2.79 5.72 11.87
C VAL A 397 3.48 4.98 13.01
N LYS A 398 2.72 4.16 13.73
CA LYS A 398 3.27 3.17 14.67
C LYS A 398 3.79 1.99 13.87
N VAL A 399 5.11 1.89 13.77
CA VAL A 399 5.82 0.91 12.94
C VAL A 399 5.64 -0.49 13.51
N SER A 400 5.11 -1.40 12.69
CA SER A 400 5.01 -2.84 13.01
C SER A 400 6.18 -3.62 12.40
N SER A 401 6.64 -3.21 11.22
CA SER A 401 7.85 -3.77 10.58
C SER A 401 8.41 -2.78 9.56
N TYR A 402 9.67 -2.95 9.17
CA TYR A 402 10.23 -2.24 8.03
C TYR A 402 11.26 -3.10 7.29
N SER A 403 11.55 -2.70 6.06
CA SER A 403 12.59 -3.30 5.23
C SER A 403 13.42 -2.20 4.60
N VAL A 404 14.74 -2.41 4.57
CA VAL A 404 15.69 -1.50 3.95
C VAL A 404 15.80 -1.84 2.46
N LEU A 405 15.51 -0.87 1.59
CA LEU A 405 15.46 -1.03 0.14
C LEU A 405 16.68 -0.43 -0.59
N SER A 406 17.48 0.40 0.10
CA SER A 406 18.79 0.83 -0.36
C SER A 406 19.87 0.36 0.61
N LYS A 407 21.04 -0.05 0.10
CA LYS A 407 22.24 -0.33 0.92
C LYS A 407 23.21 0.85 0.97
N VAL A 408 22.91 1.90 0.21
CA VAL A 408 23.65 3.16 0.24
C VAL A 408 22.78 4.25 0.88
N GLN A 409 23.42 5.11 1.67
CA GLN A 409 22.80 6.29 2.28
C GLN A 409 22.51 7.33 1.22
N TYR A 410 21.32 7.91 1.24
CA TYR A 410 20.85 8.82 0.20
C TYR A 410 21.71 10.08 0.06
N HIS A 411 21.95 10.88 1.10
CA HIS A 411 22.66 12.16 0.89
C HIS A 411 24.17 11.95 0.76
N GLY A 412 24.77 11.20 1.70
CA GLY A 412 26.23 10.99 1.74
C GLY A 412 26.80 10.34 0.48
N PHE A 413 26.10 9.33 -0.07
CA PHE A 413 26.51 8.66 -1.31
C PHE A 413 26.38 9.58 -2.52
N LEU A 414 25.24 10.24 -2.67
CA LEU A 414 24.91 11.02 -3.87
C LEU A 414 25.76 12.27 -4.03
N VAL A 415 26.06 12.98 -2.93
CA VAL A 415 26.90 14.18 -2.99
C VAL A 415 28.27 13.85 -3.57
N ASN A 416 28.82 12.69 -3.18
CA ASN A 416 30.16 12.25 -3.58
C ASN A 416 30.16 11.68 -5.00
N GLU A 417 29.32 10.69 -5.29
CA GLU A 417 29.33 10.00 -6.58
C GLU A 417 28.89 10.89 -7.72
N ALA A 418 27.88 11.72 -7.51
CA ALA A 418 27.48 12.67 -8.54
C ALA A 418 28.58 13.71 -8.80
N GLY A 419 29.29 14.17 -7.75
CA GLY A 419 30.44 15.05 -7.91
C GLY A 419 31.60 14.41 -8.68
N LYS A 420 31.93 13.14 -8.41
CA LYS A 420 32.94 12.38 -9.16
C LYS A 420 32.58 12.24 -10.64
N TYR A 421 31.32 11.88 -10.91
CA TYR A 421 30.82 11.75 -12.27
C TYR A 421 30.93 13.08 -13.02
N THR A 422 30.46 14.17 -12.40
CA THR A 422 30.54 15.52 -12.96
C THR A 422 31.99 15.92 -13.22
N ALA A 423 32.90 15.71 -12.29
CA ALA A 423 34.31 16.05 -12.48
C ALA A 423 34.96 15.31 -13.64
N LYS A 424 34.59 14.03 -13.83
CA LYS A 424 35.10 13.20 -14.93
C LYS A 424 34.50 13.59 -16.29
N LYS A 425 33.20 13.86 -16.35
CA LYS A 425 32.46 14.04 -17.61
C LYS A 425 32.28 15.50 -18.04
N TYR A 426 32.12 16.39 -17.07
CA TYR A 426 31.91 17.83 -17.25
C TYR A 426 32.95 18.62 -16.42
N PRO A 427 34.24 18.55 -16.78
CA PRO A 427 35.32 19.07 -15.93
C PRO A 427 35.21 20.57 -15.64
N CYS A 428 34.67 21.38 -16.55
CA CYS A 428 34.42 22.81 -16.31
C CYS A 428 33.36 23.09 -15.25
N LEU A 429 32.48 22.11 -14.93
CA LEU A 429 31.47 22.19 -13.88
C LEU A 429 31.98 21.70 -12.53
N ALA A 430 33.18 21.10 -12.48
CA ALA A 430 33.84 20.75 -11.23
C ALA A 430 34.33 22.01 -10.51
N PHE A 431 34.32 21.98 -9.18
CA PHE A 431 35.10 22.94 -8.39
C PHE A 431 36.58 22.51 -8.37
N SER A 432 37.50 23.45 -8.57
CA SER A 432 38.94 23.18 -8.71
C SER A 432 39.68 22.90 -7.40
N ASN A 433 39.02 23.02 -6.25
CA ASN A 433 39.70 22.99 -4.96
C ASN A 433 39.21 21.78 -4.15
N GLU A 434 40.04 20.74 -4.10
CA GLU A 434 39.95 19.68 -3.11
C GLU A 434 40.18 20.30 -1.72
N TYR A 435 39.12 20.77 -1.06
CA TYR A 435 39.20 21.09 0.37
C TYR A 435 39.31 19.78 1.15
N THR A 436 40.54 19.27 1.30
CA THR A 436 41.10 18.40 2.36
C THR A 436 40.23 17.32 3.02
N SER A 437 39.13 16.88 2.38
CA SER A 437 38.12 15.98 2.98
C SER A 437 37.52 14.97 2.00
N GLY A 438 38.01 14.89 0.76
CA GLY A 438 37.58 13.86 -0.21
C GLY A 438 36.17 14.03 -0.79
N ALA A 439 35.55 15.21 -0.65
CA ALA A 439 34.24 15.53 -1.22
C ALA A 439 34.36 16.25 -2.59
N PHE A 440 33.59 15.80 -3.59
CA PHE A 440 33.56 16.38 -4.94
C PHE A 440 32.44 17.44 -5.06
N PHE A 441 32.82 18.72 -5.06
CA PHE A 441 31.88 19.83 -5.23
C PHE A 441 31.66 20.18 -6.72
N THR A 442 30.45 20.64 -7.03
CA THR A 442 30.03 21.03 -8.39
C THR A 442 29.59 22.48 -8.38
N LYS A 443 29.81 23.21 -9.48
CA LYS A 443 29.32 24.58 -9.67
C LYS A 443 27.79 24.66 -9.78
N TRP A 444 27.18 23.53 -10.11
CA TRP A 444 25.74 23.39 -10.27
C TRP A 444 25.09 22.91 -8.98
N ASN A 445 23.85 23.38 -8.77
CA ASN A 445 22.99 22.96 -7.68
C ASN A 445 22.56 21.50 -7.88
N LYS A 446 22.41 20.79 -6.75
CA LYS A 446 21.97 19.40 -6.70
C LYS A 446 20.55 19.35 -6.15
N ALA A 447 19.64 18.74 -6.90
CA ALA A 447 18.35 18.28 -6.41
C ALA A 447 18.36 16.75 -6.35
N PHE A 448 17.86 16.19 -5.27
CA PHE A 448 17.89 14.75 -5.03
C PHE A 448 16.47 14.20 -5.09
N ALA A 449 16.27 13.08 -5.76
CA ALA A 449 15.03 12.31 -5.70
C ALA A 449 15.32 10.81 -5.55
N TRP A 450 14.34 10.02 -5.11
CA TRP A 450 14.40 8.57 -5.15
C TRP A 450 13.06 8.00 -5.59
N GLU A 451 13.08 6.75 -6.02
CA GLU A 451 11.88 5.96 -6.30
C GLU A 451 12.17 4.48 -6.03
N VAL A 452 11.15 3.64 -6.06
CA VAL A 452 11.29 2.20 -5.85
C VAL A 452 10.69 1.44 -7.03
N HIS A 453 11.45 0.50 -7.57
CA HIS A 453 11.06 -0.42 -8.63
C HIS A 453 11.41 -1.84 -8.19
N ASP A 454 10.50 -2.81 -8.35
CA ASP A 454 10.76 -4.24 -8.06
C ASP A 454 11.49 -4.48 -6.72
N ASN A 455 11.05 -3.80 -5.66
CA ASN A 455 11.61 -3.88 -4.32
C ASN A 455 13.06 -3.38 -4.16
N SER A 456 13.57 -2.63 -5.13
CA SER A 456 14.88 -1.97 -5.09
C SER A 456 14.72 -0.46 -5.24
N ALA A 457 15.45 0.31 -4.44
CA ALA A 457 15.46 1.76 -4.57
C ALA A 457 16.29 2.19 -5.80
N ILE A 458 15.82 3.19 -6.54
CA ILE A 458 16.61 3.95 -7.51
C ILE A 458 16.83 5.33 -6.92
N ILE A 459 18.09 5.76 -6.89
CA ILE A 459 18.49 7.03 -6.32
C ILE A 459 18.91 7.98 -7.44
N LYS A 460 18.39 9.22 -7.42
CA LYS A 460 18.52 10.20 -8.50
C LYS A 460 19.16 11.50 -8.00
N VAL A 461 20.09 12.04 -8.78
CA VAL A 461 20.66 13.37 -8.56
C VAL A 461 20.54 14.18 -9.82
N ARG A 462 19.74 15.25 -9.76
CA ARG A 462 19.63 16.25 -10.82
C ARG A 462 20.60 17.40 -10.55
N MET A 463 21.37 17.75 -11.57
CA MET A 463 22.32 18.85 -11.58
C MET A 463 21.78 19.97 -12.46
N THR A 464 21.67 21.19 -11.91
CA THR A 464 21.17 22.37 -12.64
C THR A 464 21.88 23.66 -12.20
N ASN A 465 21.90 24.68 -13.05
CA ASN A 465 22.55 25.96 -12.78
C ASN A 465 21.67 27.00 -12.04
N THR A 466 20.43 26.68 -11.67
CA THR A 466 19.50 27.61 -10.99
C THR A 466 18.96 27.09 -9.66
N SER A 467 18.56 28.01 -8.79
CA SER A 467 17.71 27.73 -7.62
C SER A 467 16.24 27.73 -8.06
N SER A 468 15.63 26.55 -8.04
CA SER A 468 14.23 26.08 -8.25
C SER A 468 13.03 27.00 -8.64
N SER A 469 13.16 28.27 -9.03
CA SER A 469 12.01 29.16 -9.31
C SER A 469 12.05 29.92 -10.63
N GLU A 470 13.03 29.68 -11.50
CA GLU A 470 13.11 30.30 -12.83
C GLU A 470 12.98 29.24 -13.93
N THR A 471 12.52 29.66 -15.12
CA THR A 471 12.26 28.85 -16.34
C THR A 471 13.15 27.60 -16.50
N PRO A 472 12.64 26.46 -17.01
CA PRO A 472 13.40 25.21 -17.07
C PRO A 472 14.71 25.38 -17.87
N GLN A 473 15.82 25.36 -17.15
CA GLN A 473 17.19 25.44 -17.67
C GLN A 473 17.77 24.05 -17.97
N PRO A 474 18.89 23.96 -18.73
CA PRO A 474 19.52 22.69 -19.00
C PRO A 474 19.92 21.94 -17.72
N PHE A 475 19.61 20.65 -17.65
CA PHE A 475 20.00 19.80 -16.53
C PHE A 475 20.50 18.45 -17.02
N TYR A 476 21.27 17.77 -16.19
CA TYR A 476 21.48 16.33 -16.31
C TYR A 476 21.16 15.64 -14.99
N GLU A 477 20.61 14.44 -15.07
CA GLU A 477 20.17 13.65 -13.93
C GLU A 477 20.83 12.27 -13.96
N LEU A 478 21.46 11.89 -12.85
CA LEU A 478 22.20 10.65 -12.70
C LEU A 478 21.40 9.67 -11.84
N TRP A 479 21.23 8.45 -12.33
CA TRP A 479 20.48 7.39 -11.66
C TRP A 479 21.43 6.31 -11.18
N TYR A 480 21.26 5.89 -9.93
CA TYR A 480 22.05 4.86 -9.28
C TYR A 480 21.14 3.78 -8.71
N ASP A 481 21.61 2.54 -8.75
CA ASP A 481 20.95 1.42 -8.10
C ASP A 481 21.17 1.53 -6.60
N GLY A 482 20.09 1.64 -5.83
CA GLY A 482 20.15 1.84 -4.39
C GLY A 482 20.70 0.62 -3.63
N SER A 483 20.65 -0.57 -4.21
CA SER A 483 21.16 -1.80 -3.59
C SER A 483 22.67 -1.98 -3.75
N SER A 484 23.23 -1.55 -4.87
CA SER A 484 24.65 -1.74 -5.22
C SER A 484 25.46 -0.45 -5.27
N GLY A 485 24.80 0.71 -5.35
CA GLY A 485 25.43 2.00 -5.63
C GLY A 485 25.89 2.15 -7.08
N LEU A 486 25.61 1.20 -7.98
CA LEU A 486 26.11 1.28 -9.35
C LEU A 486 25.36 2.32 -10.17
N PHE A 487 26.09 3.07 -10.99
CA PHE A 487 25.50 3.98 -11.97
C PHE A 487 24.68 3.19 -13.00
N ILE A 488 23.42 3.61 -13.19
CA ILE A 488 22.47 2.99 -14.12
C ILE A 488 22.43 3.78 -15.42
N LYS A 489 22.10 5.08 -15.33
CA LYS A 489 21.91 5.94 -16.51
C LYS A 489 22.03 7.42 -16.20
N GLU A 490 22.24 8.21 -17.25
CA GLU A 490 22.18 9.66 -17.24
C GLU A 490 21.04 10.13 -18.16
N ILE A 491 20.26 11.09 -17.69
CA ILE A 491 19.26 11.82 -18.46
C ILE A 491 19.78 13.23 -18.67
N LYS A 492 19.56 13.82 -19.84
CA LYS A 492 19.97 15.19 -20.17
C LYS A 492 18.76 15.96 -20.69
N TYR A 493 18.78 17.27 -20.50
CA TYR A 493 17.85 18.15 -21.18
C TYR A 493 18.48 19.53 -21.41
N PRO A 494 18.30 20.13 -22.61
CA PRO A 494 17.94 19.41 -23.83
C PRO A 494 18.99 18.32 -24.15
N ASP A 495 18.62 17.30 -24.92
CA ASP A 495 19.51 16.13 -25.17
C ASP A 495 20.86 16.51 -25.80
N ASN A 496 20.87 17.60 -26.57
CA ASN A 496 22.04 18.17 -27.23
C ASN A 496 22.71 19.29 -26.41
N ALA A 497 22.33 19.48 -25.15
CA ALA A 497 22.95 20.47 -24.29
C ALA A 497 24.44 20.18 -24.14
N ASP A 498 25.26 21.15 -24.51
CA ASP A 498 26.64 21.18 -24.08
C ASP A 498 26.71 21.82 -22.70
N PHE A 499 26.84 20.98 -21.69
CA PHE A 499 27.00 21.41 -20.29
C PHE A 499 28.41 21.91 -20.00
N CYS A 500 29.35 21.68 -20.92
CA CYS A 500 30.74 22.05 -20.77
C CYS A 500 31.37 22.54 -22.09
N PRO A 501 30.87 23.65 -22.65
CA PRO A 501 31.30 24.18 -23.93
C PRO A 501 32.68 24.87 -23.89
#